data_AF-A0A7C6X1J6-F1
#
_entry.id   AF-A0A7C6X1J6-F1
#
_cell.length_a   1.000
_cell.length_b   1.000
_cell.length_c   1.000
_cell.angle_alpha   90.00
_cell.angle_beta   90.00
_cell.angle_gamma   90.00
#
_symmetry.space_group_name_H-M   'P 1'
#
loop_
_entity.id
_entity.type
_entity.pdbx_description
1 polymer ?
#
loop_
_entity_poly.entity_id
_entity_poly.type
_entity_poly.pdbx_seq_one_letter_code
_entity_poly.pdbx_strand_id
1 'polypeptide(L)'
;MGCEKAHSSVGWRWVAQRDEMDGGKEEMMLNIGCAYPNSLHEKDGSVLFLIRGEREKRLVVIGDGSEVFRELEGTVSSNEGLRMKICDLSVANSHVIRKHFPHTRPVSLRKFKTTVGLGDRLGVASPGHIELMKGYDVGPVLAQQSIRELTLTGRTFEDVLSDVVWAVFQEGYSGGFGADGDHLKSMEEVKLALDTGYTMITLDCSEHINNITGLSKDDVDRMYIEIDKGTRERLERRFLSGEFKLESGLKLMFSPEALRLNAVIYQKAIDFAIDVFCEMIKPCPRELDFEMSIDETPTPTDPLAHFFVSLQLREAGVDLYSVAPRFCGEFQKGIDYIGNLGQFRRELKAHQGIASHFGYRLSVHSGSDKFSVFPSIGEETKGHVHVKTAGTNWLEAVRVIIHRDPGLYRELHMFALEHLTEARRYYHVTLDISRIPDMLTLRDDELDGLMNQDDARQLIHITYGLILQEKDESGAYRFRDRIYRCLYENETLYSEFLRKHIGNHLKALGLEGR
;
A
#
# COMPACT_ATOMS: atom_id res chain seq x y z
N MET A 1 11.17 -57.21 -45.38
CA MET A 1 11.58 -55.86 -45.83
C MET A 1 10.80 -54.87 -44.98
N GLY A 2 11.49 -54.26 -44.03
CA GLY A 2 10.89 -53.48 -42.94
C GLY A 2 10.54 -52.06 -43.36
N CYS A 3 9.49 -51.54 -42.75
CA CYS A 3 9.04 -50.16 -42.87
C CYS A 3 9.70 -49.36 -41.74
N GLU A 4 10.67 -48.51 -42.07
CA GLU A 4 11.35 -47.62 -41.13
C GLU A 4 10.49 -46.40 -40.80
N LYS A 5 10.35 -46.12 -39.50
CA LYS A 5 9.93 -44.83 -38.95
C LYS A 5 11.12 -43.88 -39.01
N ALA A 6 11.00 -42.77 -39.73
CA ALA A 6 11.96 -41.68 -39.69
C ALA A 6 11.74 -40.84 -38.43
N HIS A 7 12.66 -40.95 -37.47
CA HIS A 7 12.91 -39.94 -36.46
C HIS A 7 13.79 -38.84 -37.10
N SER A 8 13.28 -37.61 -37.21
CA SER A 8 14.12 -36.44 -37.50
C SER A 8 14.39 -35.68 -36.21
N SER A 9 15.52 -35.99 -35.58
CA SER A 9 16.12 -35.19 -34.52
C SER A 9 16.77 -33.95 -35.13
N VAL A 10 16.17 -32.77 -34.95
CA VAL A 10 16.87 -31.49 -35.15
C VAL A 10 17.49 -31.11 -33.82
N GLY A 11 18.79 -31.37 -33.68
CA GLY A 11 19.58 -30.95 -32.54
C GLY A 11 19.83 -29.44 -32.60
N TRP A 12 19.28 -28.71 -31.63
CA TRP A 12 19.55 -27.31 -31.39
C TRP A 12 20.90 -27.17 -30.66
N ARG A 13 21.84 -26.41 -31.21
CA ARG A 13 23.05 -25.97 -30.51
C ARG A 13 22.95 -24.47 -30.28
N TRP A 14 22.51 -24.08 -29.10
CA TRP A 14 22.64 -22.72 -28.58
C TRP A 14 24.06 -22.53 -28.11
N VAL A 15 24.74 -21.47 -28.56
CA VAL A 15 26.03 -21.07 -27.97
C VAL A 15 25.72 -20.27 -26.71
N ALA A 16 25.55 -20.99 -25.60
CA ALA A 16 25.67 -20.41 -24.27
C ALA A 16 27.16 -20.16 -24.00
N GLN A 17 27.56 -18.91 -23.75
CA GLN A 17 28.80 -18.68 -23.01
C GLN A 17 28.52 -19.07 -21.56
N ARG A 18 29.10 -20.20 -21.14
CA ARG A 18 29.07 -20.68 -19.76
C ARG A 18 30.24 -20.06 -19.03
N ASP A 19 29.97 -19.18 -18.08
CA ASP A 19 30.87 -18.98 -16.94
C ASP A 19 30.20 -19.59 -15.72
N GLU A 20 30.81 -20.63 -15.15
CA GLU A 20 30.42 -21.21 -13.88
C GLU A 20 30.80 -20.24 -12.76
N MET A 21 29.82 -19.58 -12.15
CA MET A 21 29.92 -19.13 -10.77
C MET A 21 28.70 -19.58 -9.96
N ASP A 22 29.00 -19.99 -8.74
CA ASP A 22 28.23 -20.75 -7.75
C ASP A 22 26.73 -20.35 -7.63
N GLY A 23 25.81 -21.33 -7.73
CA GLY A 23 24.41 -21.15 -7.27
C GLY A 23 23.25 -21.25 -8.28
N GLY A 24 23.30 -22.13 -9.28
CA GLY A 24 22.12 -22.86 -9.78
C GLY A 24 20.90 -22.08 -10.34
N LYS A 25 21.08 -20.91 -10.97
CA LYS A 25 20.08 -20.32 -11.88
C LYS A 25 20.73 -20.03 -13.24
N GLU A 26 20.18 -20.59 -14.31
CA GLU A 26 20.63 -20.32 -15.69
C GLU A 26 20.07 -18.96 -16.14
N GLU A 27 20.96 -17.98 -16.37
CA GLU A 27 20.60 -16.70 -16.99
C GLU A 27 20.79 -16.77 -18.52
N MET A 28 19.76 -16.42 -19.29
CA MET A 28 19.85 -16.29 -20.75
C MET A 28 20.26 -14.85 -21.11
N MET A 29 21.51 -14.69 -21.56
CA MET A 29 22.04 -13.40 -22.04
C MET A 29 21.61 -13.16 -23.49
N LEU A 30 20.74 -12.19 -23.72
CA LEU A 30 20.49 -11.64 -25.05
C LEU A 30 21.44 -10.44 -25.24
N ASN A 31 21.83 -10.13 -26.48
CA ASN A 31 22.61 -8.91 -26.82
C ASN A 31 21.91 -7.58 -26.43
N ILE A 32 20.75 -7.65 -25.77
CA ILE A 32 19.88 -6.55 -25.34
C ILE A 32 19.62 -6.53 -23.82
N GLY A 33 20.08 -7.53 -23.05
CA GLY A 33 19.90 -7.60 -21.59
C GLY A 33 19.74 -9.01 -21.01
N CYS A 34 19.58 -9.10 -19.68
CA CYS A 34 19.33 -10.35 -18.95
C CYS A 34 17.83 -10.58 -18.75
N ALA A 35 17.31 -11.77 -19.06
CA ALA A 35 15.89 -12.07 -18.85
C ALA A 35 15.54 -12.25 -17.37
N TYR A 36 14.38 -11.71 -16.94
CA TYR A 36 13.82 -12.02 -15.62
C TYR A 36 13.23 -13.44 -15.64
N PRO A 37 13.67 -14.35 -14.75
CA PRO A 37 13.39 -15.78 -14.87
C PRO A 37 11.90 -16.14 -14.74
N ASN A 38 11.14 -15.36 -13.97
CA ASN A 38 9.71 -15.60 -13.74
C ASN A 38 8.80 -14.88 -14.73
N SER A 39 9.37 -14.13 -15.68
CA SER A 39 8.62 -13.21 -16.55
C SER A 39 8.17 -13.83 -17.86
N LEU A 40 8.38 -15.13 -18.07
CA LEU A 40 8.02 -15.82 -19.31
C LEU A 40 6.51 -16.11 -19.36
N HIS A 41 5.84 -15.53 -20.35
CA HIS A 41 4.42 -15.75 -20.62
C HIS A 41 4.19 -16.09 -22.10
N GLU A 42 3.14 -16.86 -22.38
CA GLU A 42 2.71 -17.20 -23.74
C GLU A 42 1.28 -16.72 -23.98
N LYS A 43 1.03 -16.17 -25.17
CA LYS A 43 -0.29 -15.71 -25.59
C LYS A 43 -0.45 -15.83 -27.10
N ASP A 44 -1.35 -16.72 -27.52
CA ASP A 44 -1.73 -16.93 -28.92
C ASP A 44 -0.51 -17.14 -29.85
N GLY A 45 0.48 -17.91 -29.38
CA GLY A 45 1.71 -18.19 -30.12
C GLY A 45 2.79 -17.10 -30.05
N SER A 46 2.55 -15.98 -29.36
CA SER A 46 3.60 -15.03 -28.98
C SER A 46 4.16 -15.35 -27.61
N VAL A 47 5.48 -15.23 -27.47
CA VAL A 47 6.20 -15.38 -26.21
C VAL A 47 6.65 -14.02 -25.72
N LEU A 48 6.35 -13.71 -24.46
CA LEU A 48 6.62 -12.43 -23.83
C LEU A 48 7.51 -12.63 -22.59
N PHE A 49 8.51 -11.78 -22.40
CA PHE A 49 9.32 -11.76 -21.18
C PHE A 49 9.97 -10.41 -20.96
N LEU A 50 10.29 -10.09 -19.70
CA LEU A 50 11.02 -8.88 -19.35
C LEU A 50 12.52 -9.15 -19.39
N ILE A 51 13.26 -8.13 -19.81
CA ILE A 51 14.71 -8.09 -19.71
C ILE A 51 15.14 -6.89 -18.86
N ARG A 52 16.22 -7.06 -18.11
CA ARG A 52 17.00 -6.00 -17.50
C ARG A 52 18.05 -5.52 -18.50
N GLY A 53 17.85 -4.34 -19.07
CA GLY A 53 18.82 -3.70 -19.96
C GLY A 53 19.92 -2.98 -19.19
N GLU A 54 20.74 -2.19 -19.89
CA GLU A 54 21.82 -1.41 -19.25
C GLU A 54 21.27 -0.34 -18.29
N ARG A 55 20.19 0.35 -18.68
CA ARG A 55 19.64 1.50 -17.94
C ARG A 55 18.22 1.33 -17.45
N GLU A 56 17.49 0.38 -18.03
CA GLU A 56 16.06 0.24 -17.84
C GLU A 56 15.57 -1.14 -18.26
N LYS A 57 14.40 -1.51 -17.73
CA LYS A 57 13.71 -2.74 -18.09
C LYS A 57 12.98 -2.58 -19.43
N ARG A 58 12.84 -3.68 -20.15
CA ARG A 58 12.08 -3.76 -21.40
C ARG A 58 11.26 -5.03 -21.47
N LEU A 59 10.12 -4.96 -22.13
CA LEU A 59 9.35 -6.13 -22.52
C LEU A 59 9.80 -6.56 -23.92
N VAL A 60 10.11 -7.85 -24.07
CA VAL A 60 10.40 -8.49 -25.36
C VAL A 60 9.22 -9.38 -25.72
N VAL A 61 8.73 -9.24 -26.96
CA VAL A 61 7.70 -10.10 -27.53
C VAL A 61 8.25 -10.77 -28.78
N ILE A 62 8.20 -12.09 -28.85
CA ILE A 62 8.61 -12.90 -30.00
C ILE A 62 7.38 -13.54 -30.62
N GLY A 63 7.28 -13.47 -31.96
CA GLY A 63 6.13 -13.94 -32.72
C GLY A 63 5.08 -12.84 -32.90
N ASP A 64 4.62 -12.61 -34.13
CA ASP A 64 3.82 -11.45 -34.54
C ASP A 64 2.36 -11.77 -34.92
N GLY A 65 1.96 -13.03 -34.76
CA GLY A 65 0.60 -13.49 -35.07
C GLY A 65 -0.47 -13.06 -34.06
N SER A 66 -0.08 -12.78 -32.81
CA SER A 66 -1.03 -12.50 -31.72
C SER A 66 -1.60 -11.09 -31.74
N GLU A 67 -2.76 -10.90 -31.11
CA GLU A 67 -3.35 -9.57 -30.86
C GLU A 67 -2.48 -8.75 -29.89
N VAL A 68 -1.93 -9.39 -28.84
CA VAL A 68 -1.04 -8.72 -27.89
C VAL A 68 0.20 -8.14 -28.59
N PHE A 69 0.80 -8.83 -29.56
CA PHE A 69 1.90 -8.28 -30.34
C PHE A 69 1.47 -7.04 -31.10
N ARG A 70 0.27 -7.01 -31.71
CA ARG A 70 -0.19 -5.88 -32.51
C ARG A 70 -0.51 -4.65 -31.65
N GLU A 71 -1.10 -4.86 -30.48
CA GLU A 71 -1.55 -3.78 -29.58
C GLU A 71 -0.43 -3.12 -28.78
N LEU A 72 0.63 -3.86 -28.45
CA LEU A 72 1.76 -3.30 -27.72
C LEU A 72 2.52 -2.26 -28.57
N GLU A 73 2.84 -1.12 -27.97
CA GLU A 73 3.68 -0.08 -28.54
C GLU A 73 5.16 -0.42 -28.32
N GLY A 74 5.96 -0.39 -29.39
CA GLY A 74 7.37 -0.72 -29.31
C GLY A 74 8.06 -0.78 -30.67
N THR A 75 9.38 -0.95 -30.64
CA THR A 75 10.21 -1.07 -31.83
C THR A 75 10.23 -2.50 -32.31
N VAL A 76 9.88 -2.71 -33.58
CA VAL A 76 9.88 -4.03 -34.21
C VAL A 76 11.21 -4.27 -34.90
N SER A 77 11.81 -5.43 -34.66
CA SER A 77 12.99 -5.92 -35.36
C SER A 77 12.80 -7.37 -35.80
N SER A 78 13.73 -7.88 -36.61
CA SER A 78 13.76 -9.28 -37.00
C SER A 78 15.16 -9.83 -36.76
N ASN A 79 15.24 -11.00 -36.13
CA ASN A 79 16.48 -11.73 -35.91
C ASN A 79 16.27 -13.18 -36.37
N GLU A 80 17.11 -13.67 -37.28
CA GLU A 80 17.05 -15.04 -37.83
C GLU A 80 15.65 -15.44 -38.38
N GLY A 81 14.90 -14.48 -38.93
CA GLY A 81 13.53 -14.70 -39.45
C GLY A 81 12.43 -14.70 -38.40
N LEU A 82 12.78 -14.62 -37.11
CA LEU A 82 11.83 -14.38 -36.03
C LEU A 82 11.58 -12.87 -35.91
N ARG A 83 10.32 -12.48 -35.93
CA ARG A 83 9.92 -11.09 -35.67
C ARG A 83 9.80 -10.89 -34.17
N MET A 84 10.41 -9.82 -33.68
CA MET A 84 10.37 -9.44 -32.28
C MET A 84 9.96 -7.97 -32.12
N LYS A 85 9.37 -7.65 -30.98
CA LYS A 85 9.06 -6.28 -30.57
C LYS A 85 9.66 -6.01 -29.20
N ILE A 86 10.34 -4.88 -29.08
CA ILE A 86 10.90 -4.36 -27.83
C ILE A 86 10.02 -3.19 -27.39
N CYS A 87 9.42 -3.32 -26.23
CA CYS A 87 8.42 -2.40 -25.69
C CYS A 87 8.93 -1.77 -24.39
N ASP A 88 8.65 -0.49 -24.22
CA ASP A 88 8.84 0.20 -22.95
C ASP A 88 7.78 -0.26 -21.94
N LEU A 89 8.13 -0.21 -20.65
CA LEU A 89 7.19 -0.54 -19.55
C LEU A 89 6.26 0.65 -19.26
N SER A 90 5.52 1.11 -20.28
CA SER A 90 4.65 2.28 -20.20
C SER A 90 3.28 1.97 -19.61
N VAL A 91 2.57 3.02 -19.15
CA VAL A 91 1.14 2.93 -18.76
C VAL A 91 0.30 2.37 -19.91
N ALA A 92 0.52 2.86 -21.14
CA ALA A 92 -0.19 2.39 -22.33
C ALA A 92 -0.04 0.86 -22.53
N ASN A 93 1.20 0.36 -22.46
CA ASN A 93 1.47 -1.07 -22.58
C ASN A 93 0.93 -1.87 -21.38
N SER A 94 0.88 -1.28 -20.17
CA SER A 94 0.30 -1.95 -19.00
C SER A 94 -1.20 -2.23 -19.17
N HIS A 95 -1.94 -1.38 -19.88
CA HIS A 95 -3.34 -1.67 -20.24
C HIS A 95 -3.46 -2.87 -21.17
N VAL A 96 -2.56 -2.99 -22.15
CA VAL A 96 -2.52 -4.15 -23.07
C VAL A 96 -2.18 -5.42 -22.31
N ILE A 97 -1.21 -5.38 -21.39
CA ILE A 97 -0.88 -6.50 -20.52
C ILE A 97 -2.09 -6.90 -19.65
N ARG A 98 -2.75 -5.94 -18.99
CA ARG A 98 -3.99 -6.20 -18.23
C ARG A 98 -5.09 -6.80 -19.10
N LYS A 99 -5.23 -6.37 -20.35
CA LYS A 99 -6.22 -6.92 -21.29
C LYS A 99 -5.96 -8.41 -21.55
N HIS A 100 -4.72 -8.79 -21.87
CA HIS A 100 -4.38 -10.14 -22.34
C HIS A 100 -4.02 -11.13 -21.24
N PHE A 101 -3.57 -10.64 -20.08
CA PHE A 101 -3.14 -11.43 -18.92
C PHE A 101 -3.97 -11.06 -17.68
N PRO A 102 -5.16 -11.65 -17.48
CA PRO A 102 -6.09 -11.23 -16.42
C PRO A 102 -5.54 -11.29 -15.00
N HIS A 103 -4.53 -12.13 -14.73
CA HIS A 103 -3.87 -12.22 -13.41
C HIS A 103 -3.10 -10.93 -13.04
N THR A 104 -2.82 -10.07 -14.02
CA THR A 104 -2.20 -8.74 -13.81
C THR A 104 -3.23 -7.65 -13.49
N ARG A 105 -4.53 -7.97 -13.45
CA ARG A 105 -5.56 -7.03 -13.00
C ARG A 105 -5.68 -7.07 -11.47
N PRO A 106 -5.90 -5.91 -10.82
CA PRO A 106 -6.23 -5.91 -9.40
C PRO A 106 -7.59 -6.59 -9.19
N VAL A 107 -7.77 -7.20 -8.03
CA VAL A 107 -8.99 -7.90 -7.60
C VAL A 107 -9.35 -7.50 -6.17
N SER A 108 -10.60 -7.74 -5.76
CA SER A 108 -10.95 -7.73 -4.33
C SER A 108 -10.17 -8.84 -3.61
N LEU A 109 -9.76 -8.56 -2.37
CA LEU A 109 -9.01 -9.47 -1.52
C LEU A 109 -9.85 -10.07 -0.40
N ARG A 110 -11.19 -9.96 -0.45
CA ARG A 110 -12.12 -10.50 0.56
C ARG A 110 -11.89 -11.97 0.91
N LYS A 111 -11.40 -12.77 -0.04
CA LYS A 111 -11.07 -14.20 0.17
C LYS A 111 -9.96 -14.42 1.22
N PHE A 112 -9.09 -13.43 1.43
CA PHE A 112 -7.98 -13.54 2.37
C PHE A 112 -8.40 -13.11 3.77
N LYS A 113 -8.02 -13.89 4.78
CA LYS A 113 -8.30 -13.53 6.17
C LYS A 113 -7.52 -12.26 6.57
N THR A 114 -6.23 -12.23 6.25
CA THR A 114 -5.33 -11.10 6.49
C THR A 114 -5.00 -10.42 5.17
N THR A 115 -4.98 -9.09 5.16
CA THR A 115 -4.47 -8.33 4.02
C THR A 115 -3.47 -7.27 4.47
N VAL A 116 -2.49 -6.97 3.61
CA VAL A 116 -1.44 -6.01 3.92
C VAL A 116 -1.30 -5.02 2.78
N GLY A 117 -1.43 -3.75 3.12
CA GLY A 117 -1.09 -2.59 2.31
C GLY A 117 0.42 -2.45 2.14
N LEU A 118 0.89 -2.50 0.91
CA LEU A 118 2.31 -2.50 0.54
C LEU A 118 2.64 -1.27 -0.31
N GLY A 119 2.26 -0.09 0.19
CA GLY A 119 2.37 1.16 -0.55
C GLY A 119 3.80 1.46 -1.00
N ASP A 120 3.94 1.85 -2.25
CA ASP A 120 5.23 2.09 -2.89
C ASP A 120 5.25 3.47 -3.53
N ARG A 121 6.04 4.37 -2.92
CA ARG A 121 6.22 5.75 -3.37
C ARG A 121 7.14 5.88 -4.58
N LEU A 122 7.88 4.82 -4.91
CA LEU A 122 8.91 4.80 -5.96
C LEU A 122 8.49 3.96 -7.18
N GLY A 123 7.57 3.01 -7.02
CA GLY A 123 7.13 2.13 -8.12
C GLY A 123 8.12 0.99 -8.45
N VAL A 124 9.06 0.69 -7.56
CA VAL A 124 10.11 -0.34 -7.77
C VAL A 124 10.22 -1.36 -6.62
N ALA A 125 9.33 -1.29 -5.62
CA ALA A 125 9.34 -2.16 -4.45
C ALA A 125 8.54 -3.47 -4.66
N SER A 126 7.53 -3.43 -5.52
CA SER A 126 6.58 -4.53 -5.68
C SER A 126 7.19 -5.90 -6.02
N PRO A 127 8.28 -6.04 -6.81
CA PRO A 127 8.92 -7.34 -7.00
C PRO A 127 9.37 -7.98 -5.68
N GLY A 128 10.07 -7.23 -4.81
CA GLY A 128 10.49 -7.70 -3.49
C GLY A 128 9.32 -7.99 -2.56
N HIS A 129 8.24 -7.21 -2.64
CA HIS A 129 6.98 -7.52 -1.95
C HIS A 129 6.38 -8.84 -2.42
N ILE A 130 6.30 -9.08 -3.72
CA ILE A 130 5.76 -10.31 -4.31
C ILE A 130 6.60 -11.52 -3.89
N GLU A 131 7.93 -11.42 -3.94
CA GLU A 131 8.83 -12.49 -3.49
C GLU A 131 8.54 -12.90 -2.04
N LEU A 132 8.29 -11.94 -1.15
CA LEU A 132 7.88 -12.22 0.23
C LEU A 132 6.51 -12.89 0.26
N MET A 133 5.51 -12.29 -0.38
CA MET A 133 4.10 -12.67 -0.25
C MET A 133 3.78 -14.04 -0.87
N LYS A 134 4.59 -14.53 -1.83
CA LYS A 134 4.52 -15.92 -2.33
C LYS A 134 4.62 -16.96 -1.19
N GLY A 135 5.33 -16.63 -0.11
CA GLY A 135 5.50 -17.47 1.07
C GLY A 135 4.43 -17.33 2.15
N TYR A 136 3.36 -16.56 1.95
CA TYR A 136 2.34 -16.31 2.98
C TYR A 136 0.91 -16.49 2.45
N ASP A 137 -0.03 -16.83 3.34
CA ASP A 137 -1.47 -16.79 3.04
C ASP A 137 -2.08 -15.42 3.40
N VAL A 138 -1.54 -14.38 2.78
CA VAL A 138 -1.89 -12.97 3.01
C VAL A 138 -2.24 -12.35 1.67
N GLY A 139 -3.34 -11.57 1.62
CA GLY A 139 -3.71 -10.82 0.43
C GLY A 139 -2.87 -9.54 0.32
N PRO A 140 -2.03 -9.38 -0.72
CA PRO A 140 -1.21 -8.19 -0.86
C PRO A 140 -1.97 -7.10 -1.62
N VAL A 141 -2.14 -5.93 -0.99
CA VAL A 141 -2.54 -4.70 -1.69
C VAL A 141 -1.26 -4.05 -2.19
N LEU A 142 -0.85 -4.39 -3.42
CA LEU A 142 0.43 -3.97 -4.01
C LEU A 142 0.37 -2.53 -4.54
N ALA A 143 -0.78 -2.10 -5.06
CA ALA A 143 -0.96 -0.73 -5.54
C ALA A 143 -1.67 0.07 -4.44
N GLN A 144 -0.93 0.83 -3.65
CA GLN A 144 -1.52 1.68 -2.61
C GLN A 144 -0.75 2.99 -2.53
N GLN A 145 -1.46 4.11 -2.74
CA GLN A 145 -0.97 5.45 -2.44
C GLN A 145 -2.14 6.37 -2.12
N SER A 146 -1.90 7.34 -1.25
CA SER A 146 -2.83 8.44 -1.01
C SER A 146 -2.68 9.58 -2.03
N ILE A 147 -3.72 10.40 -2.22
CA ILE A 147 -3.66 11.61 -3.06
C ILE A 147 -2.51 12.54 -2.64
N ARG A 148 -2.27 12.65 -1.33
CA ARG A 148 -1.13 13.38 -0.75
C ARG A 148 0.19 12.83 -1.26
N GLU A 149 0.37 11.51 -1.28
CA GLU A 149 1.60 10.89 -1.76
C GLU A 149 1.78 11.02 -3.27
N LEU A 150 0.70 10.88 -4.05
CA LEU A 150 0.70 11.14 -5.49
C LEU A 150 1.16 12.57 -5.79
N THR A 151 0.57 13.56 -5.11
CA THR A 151 0.93 14.97 -5.25
C THR A 151 2.40 15.21 -4.89
N LEU A 152 2.86 14.69 -3.75
CA LEU A 152 4.23 14.89 -3.27
C LEU A 152 5.28 14.15 -4.11
N THR A 153 4.91 13.08 -4.81
CA THR A 153 5.82 12.33 -5.70
C THR A 153 5.68 12.71 -7.17
N GLY A 154 4.73 13.57 -7.53
CA GLY A 154 4.42 13.88 -8.91
C GLY A 154 4.00 12.66 -9.73
N ARG A 155 3.29 11.71 -9.10
CA ARG A 155 2.78 10.47 -9.71
C ARG A 155 1.26 10.51 -9.79
N THR A 156 0.69 9.58 -10.54
CA THR A 156 -0.75 9.36 -10.68
C THR A 156 -1.14 7.94 -10.26
N PHE A 157 -2.43 7.69 -10.08
CA PHE A 157 -2.93 6.34 -9.83
C PHE A 157 -2.63 5.37 -10.99
N GLU A 158 -2.60 5.85 -12.24
CA GLU A 158 -2.20 5.02 -13.40
C GLU A 158 -0.73 4.61 -13.33
N ASP A 159 0.16 5.51 -12.89
CA ASP A 159 1.58 5.17 -12.70
C ASP A 159 1.72 4.06 -11.65
N VAL A 160 1.08 4.22 -10.50
CA VAL A 160 1.12 3.24 -9.39
C VAL A 160 0.61 1.87 -9.84
N LEU A 161 -0.53 1.84 -10.52
CA LEU A 161 -1.11 0.57 -10.98
C LEU A 161 -0.28 -0.05 -12.11
N SER A 162 0.26 0.76 -13.03
CA SER A 162 1.17 0.31 -14.09
C SER A 162 2.41 -0.36 -13.51
N ASP A 163 3.06 0.25 -12.52
CA ASP A 163 4.26 -0.29 -11.87
C ASP A 163 4.00 -1.68 -11.25
N VAL A 164 2.83 -1.84 -10.61
CA VAL A 164 2.41 -3.14 -10.05
C VAL A 164 2.09 -4.15 -11.13
N VAL A 165 1.43 -3.76 -12.22
CA VAL A 165 1.18 -4.65 -13.38
C VAL A 165 2.50 -5.22 -13.90
N TRP A 166 3.52 -4.36 -14.05
CA TRP A 166 4.84 -4.80 -14.50
C TRP A 166 5.54 -5.70 -13.49
N ALA A 167 5.46 -5.41 -12.19
CA ALA A 167 6.03 -6.26 -11.17
C ALA A 167 5.36 -7.65 -11.11
N VAL A 168 4.02 -7.69 -11.20
CA VAL A 168 3.26 -8.94 -11.23
C VAL A 168 3.60 -9.77 -12.45
N PHE A 169 3.72 -9.13 -13.62
CA PHE A 169 4.12 -9.79 -14.86
C PHE A 169 5.58 -10.27 -14.79
N GLN A 170 6.50 -9.46 -14.26
CA GLN A 170 7.92 -9.80 -14.05
C GLN A 170 8.06 -11.05 -13.18
N GLU A 171 7.30 -11.11 -12.09
CA GLU A 171 7.39 -12.16 -11.09
C GLU A 171 6.51 -13.38 -11.39
N GLY A 172 5.77 -13.38 -12.50
CA GLY A 172 4.82 -14.44 -12.84
C GLY A 172 3.78 -14.67 -11.74
N TYR A 173 3.41 -13.62 -11.00
CA TYR A 173 2.57 -13.74 -9.81
C TYR A 173 1.09 -13.85 -10.18
N SER A 174 0.44 -14.90 -9.72
CA SER A 174 -0.96 -15.19 -10.04
C SER A 174 -1.87 -15.35 -8.79
N GLY A 175 -1.36 -14.99 -7.60
CA GLY A 175 -2.14 -15.06 -6.34
C GLY A 175 -3.31 -14.07 -6.26
N GLY A 176 -3.30 -13.06 -7.14
CA GLY A 176 -4.17 -11.89 -7.09
C GLY A 176 -3.63 -10.83 -6.15
N PHE A 177 -3.81 -9.56 -6.50
CA PHE A 177 -3.39 -8.41 -5.69
C PHE A 177 -4.49 -7.36 -5.65
N GLY A 178 -4.50 -6.53 -4.61
CA GLY A 178 -5.41 -5.41 -4.46
C GLY A 178 -4.79 -4.09 -4.95
N ALA A 179 -5.64 -3.17 -5.39
CA ALA A 179 -5.29 -1.78 -5.64
C ALA A 179 -6.17 -0.86 -4.79
N ASP A 180 -5.59 -0.15 -3.85
CA ASP A 180 -6.24 0.72 -2.87
C ASP A 180 -6.01 2.20 -3.14
N GLY A 181 -7.12 2.90 -3.41
CA GLY A 181 -7.17 4.36 -3.46
C GLY A 181 -7.22 4.84 -2.01
N ASP A 182 -6.06 5.17 -1.46
CA ASP A 182 -5.90 5.41 -0.04
C ASP A 182 -6.27 6.87 0.32
N HIS A 183 -6.89 7.07 1.48
CA HIS A 183 -7.30 8.37 2.00
C HIS A 183 -8.04 9.29 0.99
N LEU A 184 -9.05 8.77 0.28
CA LEU A 184 -9.89 9.59 -0.62
C LEU A 184 -10.92 10.36 0.19
N LYS A 185 -11.14 11.63 -0.13
CA LYS A 185 -11.96 12.56 0.65
C LYS A 185 -13.19 13.08 -0.09
N SER A 186 -13.26 12.87 -1.41
CA SER A 186 -14.37 13.37 -2.23
C SER A 186 -14.87 12.33 -3.22
N MET A 187 -16.10 12.53 -3.72
CA MET A 187 -16.66 11.66 -4.77
C MET A 187 -15.83 11.69 -6.05
N GLU A 188 -15.21 12.82 -6.39
CA GLU A 188 -14.33 12.96 -7.55
C GLU A 188 -13.07 12.11 -7.41
N GLU A 189 -12.45 12.10 -6.22
CA GLU A 189 -11.28 11.27 -5.93
C GLU A 189 -11.64 9.78 -5.98
N VAL A 190 -12.79 9.40 -5.40
CA VAL A 190 -13.34 8.03 -5.51
C VAL A 190 -13.57 7.65 -6.97
N LYS A 191 -14.19 8.55 -7.75
CA LYS A 191 -14.43 8.33 -9.18
C LYS A 191 -13.11 8.09 -9.92
N LEU A 192 -12.10 8.90 -9.67
CA LEU A 192 -10.79 8.79 -10.30
C LEU A 192 -10.15 7.42 -10.03
N ALA A 193 -10.17 6.95 -8.78
CA ALA A 193 -9.65 5.64 -8.41
C ALA A 193 -10.43 4.50 -9.11
N LEU A 194 -11.77 4.57 -9.10
CA LEU A 194 -12.63 3.58 -9.74
C LEU A 194 -12.41 3.51 -11.26
N ASP A 195 -12.35 4.67 -11.93
CA ASP A 195 -12.10 4.80 -13.37
C ASP A 195 -10.73 4.22 -13.75
N THR A 196 -9.71 4.40 -12.91
CA THR A 196 -8.35 3.86 -13.10
C THR A 196 -8.29 2.33 -12.92
N GLY A 197 -9.29 1.76 -12.26
CA GLY A 197 -9.43 0.33 -12.08
C GLY A 197 -9.10 -0.19 -10.69
N TYR A 198 -9.00 0.69 -9.68
CA TYR A 198 -8.76 0.30 -8.29
C TYR A 198 -9.90 -0.59 -7.75
N THR A 199 -9.55 -1.51 -6.84
CA THR A 199 -10.45 -2.53 -6.29
C THR A 199 -10.69 -2.40 -4.79
N MET A 200 -9.96 -1.50 -4.13
CA MET A 200 -10.18 -1.08 -2.76
C MET A 200 -10.28 0.45 -2.74
N ILE A 201 -11.24 0.95 -1.97
CA ILE A 201 -11.48 2.38 -1.77
C ILE A 201 -11.46 2.64 -0.27
N THR A 202 -10.48 3.42 0.18
CA THR A 202 -10.42 3.92 1.55
C THR A 202 -10.94 5.33 1.58
N LEU A 203 -12.17 5.47 2.08
CA LEU A 203 -12.82 6.76 2.26
C LEU A 203 -12.39 7.37 3.60
N ASP A 204 -11.64 8.46 3.53
CA ASP A 204 -11.25 9.25 4.69
C ASP A 204 -12.37 10.24 5.04
N CYS A 205 -13.07 9.96 6.13
CA CYS A 205 -14.15 10.81 6.61
C CYS A 205 -13.71 11.82 7.66
N SER A 206 -12.39 11.99 7.92
CA SER A 206 -11.88 12.86 8.97
C SER A 206 -12.32 14.32 8.84
N GLU A 207 -12.47 14.85 7.62
CA GLU A 207 -12.96 16.22 7.37
C GLU A 207 -14.44 16.42 7.70
N HIS A 208 -15.19 15.32 7.78
CA HIS A 208 -16.59 15.31 8.20
C HIS A 208 -16.78 15.03 9.69
N ILE A 209 -15.68 14.87 10.44
CA ILE A 209 -15.70 14.65 11.88
C ILE A 209 -15.51 15.97 12.63
N ASN A 210 -16.47 16.30 13.49
CA ASN A 210 -16.40 17.53 14.28
C ASN A 210 -15.35 17.39 15.40
N ASN A 211 -14.38 18.30 15.44
CA ASN A 211 -13.44 18.40 16.55
C ASN A 211 -14.13 19.02 17.77
N ILE A 212 -14.29 18.23 18.83
CA ILE A 212 -14.95 18.63 20.08
C ILE A 212 -13.98 19.10 21.17
N THR A 213 -12.68 19.20 20.86
CA THR A 213 -11.67 19.59 21.85
C THR A 213 -11.97 20.99 22.39
N GLY A 214 -12.18 21.10 23.70
CA GLY A 214 -12.48 22.36 24.38
C GLY A 214 -13.96 22.78 24.39
N LEU A 215 -14.87 21.98 23.80
CA LEU A 215 -16.31 22.24 23.86
C LEU A 215 -16.90 21.81 25.22
N SER A 216 -17.86 22.61 25.70
CA SER A 216 -18.67 22.29 26.87
C SER A 216 -19.86 21.38 26.52
N LYS A 217 -20.52 20.82 27.55
CA LYS A 217 -21.76 20.05 27.37
C LYS A 217 -22.85 20.86 26.65
N ASP A 218 -22.98 22.14 27.01
CA ASP A 218 -23.99 23.03 26.41
C ASP A 218 -23.68 23.32 24.93
N ASP A 219 -22.41 23.35 24.54
CA ASP A 219 -22.03 23.51 23.13
C ASP A 219 -22.45 22.28 22.32
N VAL A 220 -22.19 21.07 22.84
CA VAL A 220 -22.61 19.81 22.21
C VAL A 220 -24.13 19.73 22.11
N ASP A 221 -24.86 20.12 23.16
CA ASP A 221 -26.33 20.13 23.14
C ASP A 221 -26.89 21.09 22.07
N ARG A 222 -26.27 22.28 21.89
CA ARG A 222 -26.65 23.22 20.82
C ARG A 222 -26.39 22.63 19.44
N MET A 223 -25.20 22.08 19.21
CA MET A 223 -24.85 21.44 17.93
C MET A 223 -25.76 20.24 17.63
N TYR A 224 -26.14 19.47 18.66
CA TYR A 224 -27.07 18.36 18.48
C TYR A 224 -28.44 18.84 18.00
N ILE A 225 -28.97 19.94 18.56
CA ILE A 225 -30.28 20.49 18.15
C ILE A 225 -30.30 20.92 16.68
N GLU A 226 -29.16 21.31 16.11
CA GLU A 226 -29.01 21.65 14.69
C GLU A 226 -29.14 20.44 13.75
N ILE A 227 -28.95 19.21 14.26
CA ILE A 227 -29.22 18.00 13.50
C ILE A 227 -30.72 17.89 13.23
N ASP A 228 -31.08 17.47 12.01
CA ASP A 228 -32.47 17.28 11.60
C ASP A 228 -33.28 16.50 12.65
N LYS A 229 -34.52 16.97 12.89
CA LYS A 229 -35.39 16.41 13.92
C LYS A 229 -35.68 14.93 13.68
N GLY A 230 -35.91 14.52 12.43
CA GLY A 230 -36.15 13.13 12.08
C GLY A 230 -34.93 12.25 12.35
N THR A 231 -33.73 12.74 12.02
CA THR A 231 -32.48 12.06 12.36
C THR A 231 -32.32 11.91 13.87
N ARG A 232 -32.52 12.97 14.66
CA ARG A 232 -32.45 12.89 16.13
C ARG A 232 -33.44 11.88 16.72
N GLU A 233 -34.70 11.92 16.30
CA GLU A 233 -35.72 10.97 16.78
C GLU A 233 -35.38 9.52 16.43
N ARG A 234 -34.79 9.28 15.24
CA ARG A 234 -34.29 7.95 14.84
C ARG A 234 -33.16 7.50 15.75
N LEU A 235 -32.16 8.36 15.97
CA LEU A 235 -31.00 8.07 16.80
C LEU A 235 -31.40 7.78 18.26
N GLU A 236 -32.25 8.63 18.86
CA GLU A 236 -32.73 8.45 20.23
C GLU A 236 -33.50 7.15 20.39
N ARG A 237 -34.44 6.87 19.47
CA ARG A 237 -35.19 5.61 19.48
C ARG A 237 -34.28 4.41 19.37
N ARG A 238 -33.21 4.51 18.56
CA ARG A 238 -32.33 3.38 18.25
C ARG A 238 -31.30 3.10 19.34
N PHE A 239 -30.67 4.13 19.88
CA PHE A 239 -29.52 4.01 20.77
C PHE A 239 -29.89 4.11 22.25
N LEU A 240 -31.03 4.72 22.60
CA LEU A 240 -31.55 4.75 23.98
C LEU A 240 -32.53 3.60 24.27
N SER A 241 -32.63 2.61 23.39
CA SER A 241 -33.54 1.46 23.55
C SER A 241 -33.07 0.43 24.58
N GLY A 242 -31.85 0.54 25.10
CA GLY A 242 -31.28 -0.36 26.10
C GLY A 242 -29.85 -0.81 25.82
N GLU A 243 -29.45 -1.92 26.45
CA GLU A 243 -28.11 -2.51 26.32
C GLU A 243 -27.98 -3.31 25.01
N PHE A 244 -26.91 -3.05 24.26
CA PHE A 244 -26.46 -3.86 23.14
C PHE A 244 -25.50 -4.93 23.63
N LYS A 245 -25.79 -6.19 23.31
CA LYS A 245 -24.94 -7.34 23.63
C LYS A 245 -24.37 -7.93 22.35
N LEU A 246 -23.06 -7.85 22.18
CA LEU A 246 -22.38 -8.43 21.02
C LEU A 246 -22.02 -9.89 21.29
N GLU A 247 -21.73 -10.65 20.23
CA GLU A 247 -21.35 -12.06 20.30
C GLU A 247 -20.07 -12.30 21.11
N SER A 248 -19.18 -11.30 21.12
CA SER A 248 -17.96 -11.28 21.94
C SER A 248 -18.22 -11.20 23.46
N GLY A 249 -19.47 -10.96 23.87
CA GLY A 249 -19.84 -10.65 25.25
C GLY A 249 -19.68 -9.18 25.62
N LEU A 250 -19.20 -8.33 24.71
CA LEU A 250 -19.12 -6.88 24.91
C LEU A 250 -20.53 -6.31 25.07
N LYS A 251 -20.70 -5.46 26.09
CA LYS A 251 -21.94 -4.77 26.41
C LYS A 251 -21.76 -3.28 26.21
N LEU A 252 -22.66 -2.67 25.43
CA LEU A 252 -22.62 -1.25 25.11
C LEU A 252 -23.97 -0.62 25.44
N MET A 253 -23.97 0.55 26.06
CA MET A 253 -25.17 1.27 26.41
C MET A 253 -24.92 2.77 26.27
N PHE A 254 -25.83 3.47 25.60
CA PHE A 254 -25.74 4.91 25.41
C PHE A 254 -26.54 5.62 26.49
N SER A 255 -25.91 6.60 27.15
CA SER A 255 -26.67 7.66 27.82
C SER A 255 -27.13 8.70 26.80
N PRO A 256 -28.11 9.56 27.13
CA PRO A 256 -28.46 10.69 26.28
C PRO A 256 -27.25 11.57 25.93
N GLU A 257 -26.35 11.81 26.88
CA GLU A 257 -25.11 12.58 26.65
C GLU A 257 -24.18 11.90 25.66
N ALA A 258 -23.92 10.60 25.86
CA ALA A 258 -23.04 9.84 24.98
C ALA A 258 -23.60 9.78 23.55
N LEU A 259 -24.92 9.65 23.41
CA LEU A 259 -25.59 9.68 22.10
C LEU A 259 -25.41 11.03 21.41
N ARG A 260 -25.70 12.14 22.10
CA ARG A 260 -25.57 13.49 21.52
C ARG A 260 -24.13 13.77 21.09
N LEU A 261 -23.17 13.39 21.93
CA LEU A 261 -21.75 13.53 21.64
C LEU A 261 -21.37 12.77 20.36
N ASN A 262 -21.74 11.49 20.28
CA ASN A 262 -21.44 10.66 19.10
C ASN A 262 -22.15 11.15 17.83
N ALA A 263 -23.39 11.59 17.94
CA ALA A 263 -24.13 12.17 16.82
C ALA A 263 -23.46 13.46 16.31
N VAL A 264 -23.06 14.35 17.22
CA VAL A 264 -22.34 15.58 16.87
C VAL A 264 -21.00 15.26 16.22
N ILE A 265 -20.23 14.30 16.73
CA ILE A 265 -18.91 13.97 16.17
C ILE A 265 -19.04 13.31 14.80
N TYR A 266 -19.92 12.31 14.64
CA TYR A 266 -19.82 11.33 13.54
C TYR A 266 -20.98 11.36 12.54
N GLN A 267 -22.13 11.99 12.80
CA GLN A 267 -23.29 11.84 11.91
C GLN A 267 -23.00 12.28 10.46
N LYS A 268 -22.29 13.40 10.27
CA LYS A 268 -21.90 13.88 8.94
C LYS A 268 -20.97 12.91 8.21
N ALA A 269 -20.02 12.29 8.91
CA ALA A 269 -19.11 11.29 8.37
C ALA A 269 -19.85 10.01 7.95
N ILE A 270 -20.87 9.61 8.71
CA ILE A 270 -21.73 8.46 8.41
C ILE A 270 -22.57 8.75 7.18
N ASP A 271 -23.23 9.91 7.12
CA ASP A 271 -24.05 10.32 5.98
C ASP A 271 -23.21 10.35 4.68
N PHE A 272 -22.03 10.97 4.74
CA PHE A 272 -21.09 11.00 3.61
C PHE A 272 -20.66 9.60 3.14
N ALA A 273 -20.32 8.70 4.07
CA ALA A 273 -19.95 7.33 3.73
C ALA A 273 -21.10 6.54 3.09
N ILE A 274 -22.34 6.77 3.54
CA ILE A 274 -23.54 6.17 2.94
C ILE A 274 -23.74 6.68 1.51
N ASP A 275 -23.59 7.99 1.29
CA ASP A 275 -23.75 8.62 -0.03
C ASP A 275 -22.72 8.06 -1.02
N VAL A 276 -21.42 8.06 -0.65
CA VAL A 276 -20.35 7.50 -1.48
C VAL A 276 -20.61 6.01 -1.78
N PHE A 277 -21.01 5.23 -0.78
CA PHE A 277 -21.29 3.82 -0.99
C PHE A 277 -22.45 3.61 -1.96
N CYS A 278 -23.57 4.33 -1.77
CA CYS A 278 -24.76 4.19 -2.59
C CYS A 278 -24.55 4.67 -4.03
N GLU A 279 -23.83 5.77 -4.22
CA GLU A 279 -23.67 6.41 -5.52
C GLU A 279 -22.50 5.85 -6.34
N MET A 280 -21.43 5.38 -5.70
CA MET A 280 -20.18 5.02 -6.39
C MET A 280 -19.79 3.56 -6.22
N ILE A 281 -19.90 3.02 -5.00
CA ILE A 281 -19.40 1.66 -4.70
C ILE A 281 -20.41 0.58 -5.10
N LYS A 282 -21.64 0.66 -4.58
CA LYS A 282 -22.73 -0.29 -4.82
C LYS A 282 -23.09 -0.48 -6.31
N PRO A 283 -23.13 0.56 -7.17
CA PRO A 283 -23.43 0.38 -8.59
C PRO A 283 -22.23 -0.11 -9.41
N CYS A 284 -21.03 -0.20 -8.83
CA CYS A 284 -19.86 -0.70 -9.55
C CYS A 284 -20.07 -2.18 -9.93
N PRO A 285 -19.87 -2.57 -11.21
CA PRO A 285 -20.09 -3.94 -11.66
C PRO A 285 -19.00 -4.92 -11.21
N ARG A 286 -17.93 -4.42 -10.59
CA ARG A 286 -16.80 -5.20 -10.09
C ARG A 286 -16.90 -5.32 -8.58
N GLU A 287 -16.40 -6.42 -8.02
CA GLU A 287 -16.27 -6.54 -6.57
C GLU A 287 -15.27 -5.50 -6.04
N LEU A 288 -15.69 -4.77 -5.02
CA LEU A 288 -14.90 -3.72 -4.38
C LEU A 288 -14.77 -3.95 -2.87
N ASP A 289 -13.62 -3.54 -2.35
CA ASP A 289 -13.31 -3.51 -0.94
C ASP A 289 -13.50 -2.08 -0.43
N PHE A 290 -14.58 -1.81 0.29
CA PHE A 290 -14.88 -0.48 0.80
C PHE A 290 -14.44 -0.33 2.25
N GLU A 291 -13.44 0.50 2.48
CA GLU A 291 -12.94 0.84 3.80
C GLU A 291 -13.39 2.23 4.20
N MET A 292 -13.87 2.37 5.45
CA MET A 292 -14.09 3.67 6.06
C MET A 292 -12.94 4.00 7.01
N SER A 293 -12.31 5.16 6.83
CA SER A 293 -11.26 5.65 7.70
C SER A 293 -11.69 6.86 8.53
N ILE A 294 -11.38 6.80 9.83
CA ILE A 294 -11.58 7.87 10.81
C ILE A 294 -10.36 8.02 11.74
N ASP A 295 -9.19 7.58 11.26
CA ASP A 295 -7.91 7.53 11.98
C ASP A 295 -7.23 8.91 12.11
N GLU A 296 -7.35 9.78 11.10
CA GLU A 296 -6.78 11.13 11.07
C GLU A 296 -7.61 12.18 11.85
N THR A 297 -8.16 11.80 13.00
CA THR A 297 -8.95 12.68 13.88
C THR A 297 -8.13 13.14 15.10
N PRO A 298 -8.46 14.23 15.80
CA PRO A 298 -7.72 14.62 17.00
C PRO A 298 -8.04 13.71 18.21
N THR A 299 -9.26 13.20 18.27
CA THR A 299 -9.77 12.41 19.41
C THR A 299 -9.77 10.92 19.06
N PRO A 300 -9.15 10.05 19.88
CA PRO A 300 -9.25 8.60 19.70
C PRO A 300 -10.70 8.13 19.58
N THR A 301 -10.94 7.18 18.68
CA THR A 301 -12.25 6.57 18.50
C THR A 301 -12.49 5.59 19.64
N ASP A 302 -13.36 5.92 20.59
CA ASP A 302 -13.72 4.99 21.64
C ASP A 302 -14.60 3.82 21.10
N PRO A 303 -14.73 2.69 21.83
CA PRO A 303 -15.54 1.57 21.37
C PRO A 303 -17.03 1.88 21.18
N LEU A 304 -17.60 2.81 21.95
CA LEU A 304 -19.00 3.21 21.82
C LEU A 304 -19.21 4.00 20.52
N ALA A 305 -18.27 4.87 20.17
CA ALA A 305 -18.22 5.60 18.90
C ALA A 305 -18.05 4.67 17.69
N HIS A 306 -17.11 3.71 17.77
CA HIS A 306 -16.96 2.71 16.72
C HIS A 306 -18.28 1.94 16.51
N PHE A 307 -18.94 1.49 17.58
CA PHE A 307 -20.24 0.82 17.45
C PHE A 307 -21.33 1.72 16.87
N PHE A 308 -21.39 2.99 17.30
CA PHE A 308 -22.35 3.99 16.79
C PHE A 308 -22.25 4.17 15.27
N VAL A 309 -21.02 4.29 14.76
CA VAL A 309 -20.74 4.41 13.32
C VAL A 309 -21.14 3.13 12.59
N SER A 310 -20.62 1.98 13.02
CA SER A 310 -20.81 0.72 12.31
C SER A 310 -22.25 0.25 12.26
N LEU A 311 -23.03 0.46 13.33
CA LEU A 311 -24.43 0.08 13.35
C LEU A 311 -25.25 0.85 12.31
N GLN A 312 -25.01 2.16 12.20
CA GLN A 312 -25.74 2.99 11.23
C GLN A 312 -25.40 2.63 9.79
N LEU A 313 -24.11 2.42 9.50
CA LEU A 313 -23.68 1.97 8.17
C LEU A 313 -24.28 0.61 7.82
N ARG A 314 -24.31 -0.32 8.77
CA ARG A 314 -24.93 -1.63 8.58
C ARG A 314 -26.43 -1.53 8.32
N GLU A 315 -27.15 -0.70 9.07
CA GLU A 315 -28.60 -0.47 8.90
C GLU A 315 -28.94 0.24 7.58
N ALA A 316 -28.02 1.06 7.06
CA ALA A 316 -28.11 1.66 5.73
C ALA A 316 -27.74 0.67 4.59
N GLY A 317 -27.29 -0.54 4.92
CA GLY A 317 -26.91 -1.57 3.95
C GLY A 317 -25.54 -1.36 3.31
N VAL A 318 -24.64 -0.61 3.95
CA VAL A 318 -23.25 -0.45 3.54
C VAL A 318 -22.48 -1.76 3.78
N ASP A 319 -21.83 -2.27 2.74
CA ASP A 319 -20.96 -3.45 2.80
C ASP A 319 -19.51 -3.03 3.08
N LEU A 320 -19.18 -2.93 4.37
CA LEU A 320 -17.84 -2.60 4.83
C LEU A 320 -16.89 -3.79 4.66
N TYR A 321 -15.76 -3.53 4.01
CA TYR A 321 -14.60 -4.42 3.98
C TYR A 321 -13.77 -4.29 5.26
N SER A 322 -13.53 -3.05 5.69
CA SER A 322 -12.79 -2.71 6.91
C SER A 322 -13.17 -1.34 7.46
N VAL A 323 -12.81 -1.11 8.72
CA VAL A 323 -12.88 0.20 9.38
C VAL A 323 -11.52 0.50 10.01
N ALA A 324 -10.99 1.69 9.75
CA ALA A 324 -9.77 2.21 10.36
C ALA A 324 -10.12 3.25 11.45
N PRO A 325 -10.24 2.84 12.73
CA PRO A 325 -10.43 3.76 13.84
C PRO A 325 -9.13 4.48 14.20
N ARG A 326 -9.23 5.63 14.88
CA ARG A 326 -8.09 6.19 15.61
C ARG A 326 -7.93 5.47 16.95
N PHE A 327 -6.98 4.55 17.04
CA PHE A 327 -6.66 3.89 18.31
C PHE A 327 -6.14 4.88 19.38
N CYS A 328 -6.22 4.50 20.66
CA CYS A 328 -5.53 5.25 21.72
C CYS A 328 -4.02 5.29 21.50
N GLY A 329 -3.34 6.23 22.17
CA GLY A 329 -1.92 6.49 21.97
C GLY A 329 -1.65 7.12 20.60
N GLU A 330 -0.44 6.93 20.09
CA GLU A 330 -0.02 7.56 18.83
C GLU A 330 0.63 6.56 17.88
N PHE A 331 0.19 6.61 16.62
CA PHE A 331 0.68 5.81 15.51
C PHE A 331 1.46 6.71 14.54
N GLN A 332 2.55 7.31 15.01
CA GLN A 332 3.35 8.20 14.18
C GLN A 332 4.10 7.44 13.08
N LYS A 333 4.45 8.14 12.00
CA LYS A 333 5.15 7.56 10.86
C LYS A 333 6.60 7.18 11.23
N GLY A 334 7.06 6.01 10.75
CA GLY A 334 8.45 5.58 10.85
C GLY A 334 8.95 5.08 12.21
N ILE A 335 8.10 5.03 13.24
CA ILE A 335 8.50 4.65 14.62
C ILE A 335 7.49 3.68 15.25
N ASP A 336 7.85 3.09 16.39
CA ASP A 336 6.96 2.22 17.16
C ASP A 336 5.83 3.03 17.84
N TYR A 337 4.84 2.33 18.39
CA TYR A 337 3.71 2.89 19.09
C TYR A 337 4.13 3.67 20.35
N ILE A 338 3.51 4.84 20.55
CA ILE A 338 3.69 5.66 21.76
C ILE A 338 2.40 5.60 22.58
N GLY A 339 2.47 4.99 23.77
CA GLY A 339 1.34 4.97 24.70
C GLY A 339 1.33 3.77 25.65
N ASN A 340 0.19 3.55 26.32
CA ASN A 340 0.03 2.43 27.24
C ASN A 340 -0.42 1.16 26.49
N LEU A 341 0.46 0.15 26.41
CA LEU A 341 0.16 -1.12 25.72
C LEU A 341 -1.03 -1.89 26.32
N GLY A 342 -1.19 -1.83 27.64
CA GLY A 342 -2.32 -2.48 28.33
C GLY A 342 -3.65 -1.81 28.02
N GLN A 343 -3.68 -0.49 27.90
CA GLN A 343 -4.85 0.26 27.43
C GLN A 343 -5.16 -0.09 25.96
N PHE A 344 -4.15 -0.02 25.09
CA PHE A 344 -4.29 -0.38 23.68
C PHE A 344 -4.90 -1.77 23.52
N ARG A 345 -4.37 -2.78 24.20
CA ARG A 345 -4.90 -4.15 24.10
C ARG A 345 -6.36 -4.27 24.56
N ARG A 346 -6.76 -3.56 25.63
CA ARG A 346 -8.16 -3.57 26.12
C ARG A 346 -9.10 -2.93 25.10
N GLU A 347 -8.74 -1.78 24.54
CA GLU A 347 -9.56 -1.08 23.55
C GLU A 347 -9.61 -1.83 22.22
N LEU A 348 -8.47 -2.37 21.77
CA LEU A 348 -8.37 -3.24 20.59
C LEU A 348 -9.33 -4.44 20.71
N LYS A 349 -9.37 -5.10 21.86
CA LYS A 349 -10.29 -6.22 22.10
C LYS A 349 -11.76 -5.81 21.96
N ALA A 350 -12.12 -4.62 22.45
CA ALA A 350 -13.48 -4.09 22.28
C ALA A 350 -13.78 -3.77 20.81
N HIS A 351 -12.87 -3.08 20.11
CA HIS A 351 -13.00 -2.79 18.68
C HIS A 351 -13.08 -4.05 17.82
N GLN A 352 -12.30 -5.08 18.14
CA GLN A 352 -12.35 -6.36 17.44
C GLN A 352 -13.69 -7.08 17.70
N GLY A 353 -14.22 -6.98 18.92
CA GLY A 353 -15.55 -7.49 19.24
C GLY A 353 -16.65 -6.82 18.41
N ILE A 354 -16.51 -5.53 18.12
CA ILE A 354 -17.42 -4.77 17.24
C ILE A 354 -17.23 -5.19 15.78
N ALA A 355 -15.99 -5.22 15.29
CA ALA A 355 -15.68 -5.59 13.91
C ALA A 355 -16.18 -7.01 13.57
N SER A 356 -15.95 -7.96 14.49
CA SER A 356 -16.43 -9.35 14.33
C SER A 356 -17.96 -9.42 14.28
N HIS A 357 -18.66 -8.62 15.10
CA HIS A 357 -20.12 -8.60 15.13
C HIS A 357 -20.73 -8.12 13.81
N PHE A 358 -20.08 -7.16 13.13
CA PHE A 358 -20.55 -6.61 11.86
C PHE A 358 -19.94 -7.30 10.63
N GLY A 359 -18.91 -8.12 10.80
CA GLY A 359 -18.33 -8.95 9.75
C GLY A 359 -17.24 -8.29 8.89
N TYR A 360 -16.64 -7.20 9.36
CA TYR A 360 -15.54 -6.51 8.66
C TYR A 360 -14.20 -6.64 9.42
N ARG A 361 -13.09 -6.23 8.79
CA ARG A 361 -11.76 -6.19 9.42
C ARG A 361 -11.52 -4.87 10.16
N LEU A 362 -10.77 -4.93 11.26
CA LEU A 362 -10.06 -3.74 11.69
C LEU A 362 -8.94 -3.42 10.70
N SER A 363 -8.77 -2.14 10.38
CA SER A 363 -7.67 -1.64 9.58
C SER A 363 -6.72 -0.82 10.43
N VAL A 364 -5.43 -1.13 10.34
CA VAL A 364 -4.36 -0.47 11.08
C VAL A 364 -3.60 0.45 10.13
N HIS A 365 -3.98 1.72 10.15
CA HIS A 365 -3.28 2.78 9.44
C HIS A 365 -1.98 3.15 10.14
N SER A 366 -1.02 3.68 9.38
CA SER A 366 0.35 3.94 9.86
C SER A 366 0.96 2.71 10.55
N GLY A 367 0.62 1.53 10.03
CA GLY A 367 0.89 0.26 10.68
C GLY A 367 2.35 -0.13 10.66
N SER A 368 3.18 0.42 9.75
CA SER A 368 4.61 0.09 9.72
C SER A 368 5.32 0.46 11.02
N ASP A 369 6.30 -0.39 11.38
CA ASP A 369 7.20 -0.25 12.52
C ASP A 369 6.56 -0.34 13.91
N LYS A 370 5.26 -0.68 13.99
CA LYS A 370 4.49 -0.81 15.24
C LYS A 370 4.71 -2.13 15.98
N PHE A 371 5.97 -2.54 16.10
CA PHE A 371 6.36 -3.86 16.60
C PHE A 371 5.85 -4.18 18.01
N SER A 372 5.73 -3.18 18.89
CA SER A 372 5.22 -3.39 20.25
C SER A 372 3.73 -3.77 20.31
N VAL A 373 2.93 -3.36 19.32
CA VAL A 373 1.47 -3.61 19.30
C VAL A 373 1.07 -4.75 18.35
N PHE A 374 1.92 -5.13 17.39
CA PHE A 374 1.62 -6.23 16.47
C PHE A 374 1.27 -7.56 17.13
N PRO A 375 1.92 -8.01 18.23
CA PRO A 375 1.49 -9.23 18.91
C PRO A 375 0.06 -9.15 19.42
N SER A 376 -0.34 -8.01 20.00
CA SER A 376 -1.71 -7.79 20.46
C SER A 376 -2.69 -7.74 19.28
N ILE A 377 -2.31 -7.09 18.17
CA ILE A 377 -3.12 -7.06 16.93
C ILE A 377 -3.33 -8.48 16.40
N GLY A 378 -2.26 -9.25 16.22
CA GLY A 378 -2.31 -10.62 15.73
C GLY A 378 -3.19 -11.52 16.60
N GLU A 379 -2.97 -11.51 17.91
CA GLU A 379 -3.70 -12.33 18.88
C GLU A 379 -5.18 -11.99 18.96
N GLU A 380 -5.53 -10.70 19.17
CA GLU A 380 -6.91 -10.30 19.41
C GLU A 380 -7.75 -10.42 18.12
N THR A 381 -7.19 -10.06 16.96
CA THR A 381 -7.87 -10.19 15.65
C THR A 381 -7.84 -11.62 15.10
N LYS A 382 -7.01 -12.50 15.69
CA LYS A 382 -6.69 -13.83 15.16
C LYS A 382 -6.23 -13.77 13.70
N GLY A 383 -5.56 -12.69 13.30
CA GLY A 383 -5.15 -12.40 11.92
C GLY A 383 -6.27 -11.89 11.00
N HIS A 384 -7.52 -11.70 11.45
CA HIS A 384 -8.58 -11.09 10.65
C HIS A 384 -8.46 -9.56 10.66
N VAL A 385 -7.46 -9.04 9.95
CA VAL A 385 -7.02 -7.64 10.02
C VAL A 385 -6.50 -7.15 8.65
N HIS A 386 -6.62 -5.85 8.41
CA HIS A 386 -5.90 -5.14 7.35
C HIS A 386 -4.80 -4.27 7.98
N VAL A 387 -3.56 -4.31 7.46
CA VAL A 387 -2.45 -3.49 7.97
C VAL A 387 -1.82 -2.70 6.83
N LYS A 388 -1.75 -1.38 6.96
CA LYS A 388 -1.21 -0.50 5.91
C LYS A 388 0.24 -0.10 6.20
N THR A 389 1.11 -0.38 5.23
CA THR A 389 2.49 0.12 5.17
C THR A 389 2.66 0.96 3.90
N ALA A 390 3.56 1.94 3.94
CA ALA A 390 3.94 2.69 2.74
C ALA A 390 5.35 3.28 2.88
N GLY A 391 5.51 4.30 3.72
CA GLY A 391 6.78 5.03 3.82
C GLY A 391 7.95 4.23 4.39
N THR A 392 7.73 3.11 5.08
CA THR A 392 8.84 2.23 5.49
C THR A 392 9.53 1.56 4.30
N ASN A 393 8.81 1.31 3.20
CA ASN A 393 9.41 0.79 1.96
C ASN A 393 10.41 1.80 1.38
N TRP A 394 10.07 3.09 1.43
CA TRP A 394 10.99 4.19 1.11
C TRP A 394 12.22 4.21 2.04
N LEU A 395 12.05 3.97 3.34
CA LEU A 395 13.19 3.90 4.27
C LEU A 395 14.14 2.73 3.95
N GLU A 396 13.62 1.59 3.52
CA GLU A 396 14.46 0.48 3.07
C GLU A 396 15.16 0.78 1.74
N ALA A 397 14.57 1.58 0.85
CA ALA A 397 15.26 2.10 -0.33
C ALA A 397 16.41 3.04 0.06
N VAL A 398 16.21 3.88 1.09
CA VAL A 398 17.26 4.73 1.65
C VAL A 398 18.39 3.91 2.27
N ARG A 399 18.09 2.76 2.89
CA ARG A 399 19.15 1.83 3.33
C ARG A 399 19.99 1.33 2.15
N VAL A 400 19.38 1.00 1.01
CA VAL A 400 20.17 0.63 -0.19
C VAL A 400 21.13 1.75 -0.57
N ILE A 401 20.65 2.99 -0.57
CA ILE A 401 21.48 4.17 -0.86
C ILE A 401 22.62 4.30 0.16
N ILE A 402 22.35 4.15 1.46
CA ILE A 402 23.40 4.18 2.50
C ILE A 402 24.51 3.16 2.20
N HIS A 403 24.15 1.95 1.79
CA HIS A 403 25.12 0.87 1.55
C HIS A 403 25.85 0.98 0.21
N ARG A 404 25.34 1.75 -0.76
CA ARG A 404 25.84 1.80 -2.14
C ARG A 404 26.38 3.15 -2.58
N ASP A 405 25.80 4.23 -2.06
CA ASP A 405 26.18 5.61 -2.28
C ASP A 405 25.98 6.43 -0.99
N PRO A 406 26.84 6.23 0.04
CA PRO A 406 26.75 6.97 1.30
C PRO A 406 26.90 8.48 1.11
N GLY A 407 27.61 8.91 0.05
CA GLY A 407 27.71 10.32 -0.35
C GLY A 407 26.34 10.90 -0.72
N LEU A 408 25.59 10.21 -1.58
CA LEU A 408 24.20 10.60 -1.88
C LEU A 408 23.35 10.64 -0.61
N TYR A 409 23.42 9.63 0.26
CA TYR A 409 22.64 9.66 1.50
C TYR A 409 22.94 10.89 2.37
N ARG A 410 24.22 11.31 2.48
CA ARG A 410 24.59 12.52 3.21
C ARG A 410 23.93 13.76 2.61
N GLU A 411 23.91 13.88 1.29
CA GLU A 411 23.20 14.98 0.61
C GLU A 411 21.69 14.94 0.92
N LEU A 412 21.06 13.76 0.84
CA LEU A 412 19.64 13.59 1.14
C LEU A 412 19.31 13.96 2.59
N HIS A 413 20.14 13.53 3.54
CA HIS A 413 19.92 13.77 4.96
C HIS A 413 20.06 15.26 5.30
N MET A 414 21.08 15.93 4.76
CA MET A 414 21.26 17.37 4.96
C MET A 414 20.10 18.17 4.35
N PHE A 415 19.68 17.81 3.13
CA PHE A 415 18.50 18.41 2.51
C PHE A 415 17.23 18.19 3.36
N ALA A 416 17.04 16.99 3.90
CA ALA A 416 15.91 16.69 4.77
C ALA A 416 15.89 17.57 6.03
N LEU A 417 17.06 17.82 6.65
CA LEU A 417 17.18 18.73 7.81
C LEU A 417 16.78 20.16 7.46
N GLU A 418 17.27 20.68 6.33
CA GLU A 418 16.99 22.03 5.85
C GLU A 418 15.48 22.24 5.57
N HIS A 419 14.80 21.20 5.09
CA HIS A 419 13.41 21.25 4.65
C HIS A 419 12.40 20.63 5.63
N LEU A 420 12.82 20.31 6.86
CA LEU A 420 11.97 19.66 7.86
C LEU A 420 10.70 20.48 8.19
N THR A 421 10.83 21.80 8.31
CA THR A 421 9.70 22.69 8.65
C THR A 421 8.58 22.64 7.61
N GLU A 422 8.95 22.47 6.34
CA GLU A 422 8.00 22.30 5.25
C GLU A 422 7.32 20.93 5.33
N ALA A 423 8.10 19.87 5.51
CA ALA A 423 7.57 18.50 5.58
C ALA A 423 6.59 18.27 6.74
N ARG A 424 6.82 18.93 7.89
CA ARG A 424 5.93 18.90 9.07
C ARG A 424 4.51 19.43 8.81
N ARG A 425 4.29 20.18 7.72
CA ARG A 425 2.94 20.65 7.35
C ARG A 425 2.04 19.52 6.87
N TYR A 426 2.62 18.44 6.36
CA TYR A 426 1.88 17.31 5.77
C TYR A 426 1.74 16.12 6.71
N TYR A 427 2.58 16.04 7.75
CA TYR A 427 2.67 14.88 8.65
C TYR A 427 2.82 15.32 10.11
N HIS A 428 2.02 14.71 10.98
CA HIS A 428 2.18 14.87 12.42
C HIS A 428 3.28 13.93 12.95
N VAL A 429 4.37 14.51 13.43
CA VAL A 429 5.54 13.81 13.98
C VAL A 429 6.14 14.61 15.15
N THR A 430 6.78 13.92 16.10
CA THR A 430 7.41 14.55 17.28
C THR A 430 8.93 14.53 17.26
N LEU A 431 9.57 14.27 16.11
CA LEU A 431 11.03 14.16 16.01
C LEU A 431 11.78 15.35 16.60
N ASP A 432 12.87 15.05 17.31
CA ASP A 432 13.77 15.98 17.97
C ASP A 432 15.12 15.96 17.26
N ILE A 433 15.41 17.02 16.49
CA ILE A 433 16.64 17.16 15.70
C ILE A 433 17.88 17.08 16.59
N SER A 434 17.79 17.53 17.85
CA SER A 434 18.93 17.51 18.78
C SER A 434 19.42 16.10 19.13
N ARG A 435 18.58 15.08 18.85
CA ARG A 435 18.92 13.66 19.03
C ARG A 435 19.56 13.05 17.80
N ILE A 436 19.45 13.68 16.63
CA ILE A 436 20.06 13.19 15.39
C ILE A 436 21.57 13.51 15.45
N PRO A 437 22.46 12.50 15.32
CA PRO A 437 23.90 12.75 15.32
C PRO A 437 24.32 13.70 14.19
N ASP A 438 25.36 14.50 14.44
CA ASP A 438 25.91 15.37 13.41
C ASP A 438 26.51 14.55 12.26
N MET A 439 25.94 14.73 11.07
CA MET A 439 26.36 14.04 9.84
C MET A 439 27.84 14.25 9.53
N LEU A 440 28.44 15.38 9.90
CA LEU A 440 29.87 15.63 9.68
C LEU A 440 30.78 14.75 10.54
N THR A 441 30.26 14.18 11.63
CA THR A 441 31.02 13.38 12.58
C THR A 441 30.91 11.87 12.35
N LEU A 442 29.83 11.43 11.70
CA LEU A 442 29.59 10.01 11.42
C LEU A 442 30.50 9.50 10.31
N ARG A 443 31.04 8.28 10.47
CA ARG A 443 31.66 7.52 9.39
C ARG A 443 30.59 6.86 8.51
N ASP A 444 30.95 6.50 7.28
CA ASP A 444 30.00 5.91 6.34
C ASP A 444 29.42 4.56 6.84
N ASP A 445 30.21 3.78 7.60
CA ASP A 445 29.77 2.52 8.20
C ASP A 445 28.80 2.69 9.38
N GLU A 446 28.63 3.91 9.89
CA GLU A 446 27.69 4.24 10.97
C GLU A 446 26.33 4.74 10.46
N LEU A 447 26.24 5.11 9.18
CA LEU A 447 25.05 5.74 8.60
C LEU A 447 23.81 4.83 8.64
N ASP A 448 23.97 3.51 8.50
CA ASP A 448 22.85 2.55 8.58
C ASP A 448 22.17 2.57 9.97
N GLY A 449 22.92 2.93 11.01
CA GLY A 449 22.40 3.11 12.36
C GLY A 449 21.30 4.17 12.45
N LEU A 450 21.32 5.19 11.59
CA LEU A 450 20.29 6.23 11.53
C LEU A 450 18.94 5.68 11.10
N MET A 451 18.91 4.65 10.25
CA MET A 451 17.66 3.99 9.85
C MET A 451 17.09 3.08 10.95
N ASN A 452 17.77 2.94 12.10
CA ASN A 452 17.27 2.31 13.32
C ASN A 452 16.95 3.32 14.43
N GLN A 453 17.16 4.62 14.19
CA GLN A 453 16.90 5.68 15.15
C GLN A 453 15.59 6.41 14.80
N ASP A 454 14.69 6.53 15.77
CA ASP A 454 13.37 7.14 15.60
C ASP A 454 13.41 8.52 14.91
N ASP A 455 14.15 9.48 15.45
CA ASP A 455 14.16 10.86 14.94
C ASP A 455 14.68 10.96 13.50
N ALA A 456 15.77 10.24 13.18
CA ALA A 456 16.33 10.21 11.83
C ALA A 456 15.42 9.46 10.83
N ARG A 457 14.77 8.38 11.26
CA ARG A 457 13.76 7.70 10.45
C ARG A 457 12.59 8.62 10.14
N GLN A 458 12.05 9.33 11.14
CA GLN A 458 10.94 10.27 10.92
C GLN A 458 11.33 11.38 9.96
N LEU A 459 12.53 11.96 10.11
CA LEU A 459 13.07 12.99 9.23
C LEU A 459 13.05 12.55 7.77
N ILE A 460 13.62 11.38 7.47
CA ILE A 460 13.70 10.85 6.10
C ILE A 460 12.32 10.37 5.61
N HIS A 461 11.48 9.83 6.49
CA HIS A 461 10.17 9.29 6.13
C HIS A 461 9.23 10.38 5.58
N ILE A 462 9.26 11.59 6.13
CA ILE A 462 8.33 12.66 5.77
C ILE A 462 8.85 13.59 4.67
N THR A 463 10.17 13.61 4.42
CA THR A 463 10.82 14.49 3.43
C THR A 463 10.93 13.86 2.03
N TYR A 464 10.50 12.61 1.85
CA TYR A 464 10.55 11.87 0.57
C TYR A 464 10.05 12.69 -0.63
N GLY A 465 8.93 13.41 -0.50
CA GLY A 465 8.35 14.19 -1.59
C GLY A 465 9.26 15.35 -2.02
N LEU A 466 9.76 16.09 -1.04
CA LEU A 466 10.70 17.19 -1.26
C LEU A 466 11.98 16.68 -1.90
N ILE A 467 12.52 15.56 -1.41
CA ILE A 467 13.70 14.91 -1.99
C ILE A 467 13.46 14.50 -3.44
N LEU A 468 12.32 13.86 -3.74
CA LEU A 468 12.02 13.35 -5.07
C LEU A 468 11.66 14.45 -6.08
N GLN A 469 11.20 15.61 -5.61
CA GLN A 469 10.81 16.74 -6.45
C GLN A 469 11.87 17.85 -6.55
N GLU A 470 12.93 17.79 -5.75
CA GLU A 470 14.00 18.79 -5.79
C GLU A 470 14.65 18.85 -7.17
N LYS A 471 14.76 20.06 -7.71
CA LYS A 471 15.34 20.36 -9.02
C LYS A 471 16.50 21.33 -8.90
N ASP A 472 17.52 21.14 -9.71
CA ASP A 472 18.61 22.08 -9.84
C ASP A 472 18.24 23.30 -10.70
N GLU A 473 19.17 24.24 -10.87
CA GLU A 473 18.99 25.45 -11.67
C GLU A 473 18.66 25.18 -13.14
N SER A 474 18.98 23.99 -13.66
CA SER A 474 18.66 23.56 -15.03
C SER A 474 17.24 22.98 -15.16
N GLY A 475 16.57 22.74 -14.04
CA GLY A 475 15.26 22.09 -13.98
C GLY A 475 15.29 20.57 -13.99
N ALA A 476 16.49 19.97 -13.97
CA ALA A 476 16.68 18.53 -13.82
C ALA A 476 16.49 18.12 -12.35
N TYR A 477 16.02 16.89 -12.10
CA TYR A 477 15.87 16.41 -10.73
C TYR A 477 17.24 16.19 -10.09
N ARG A 478 17.47 16.87 -8.96
CA ARG A 478 18.76 16.84 -8.26
C ARG A 478 19.09 15.46 -7.69
N PHE A 479 18.09 14.79 -7.12
CA PHE A 479 18.25 13.52 -6.41
C PHE A 479 17.57 12.34 -7.09
N ARG A 480 16.39 12.56 -7.68
CA ARG A 480 15.51 11.50 -8.19
C ARG A 480 16.23 10.51 -9.10
N ASP A 481 16.90 10.99 -10.13
CA ASP A 481 17.54 10.11 -11.14
C ASP A 481 18.68 9.29 -10.53
N ARG A 482 19.43 9.88 -9.58
CA ARG A 482 20.49 9.18 -8.85
C ARG A 482 19.92 8.09 -7.93
N ILE A 483 18.80 8.37 -7.25
CA ILE A 483 18.07 7.41 -6.43
C ILE A 483 17.61 6.23 -7.29
N TYR A 484 16.90 6.48 -8.39
CA TYR A 484 16.40 5.41 -9.26
C TYR A 484 17.51 4.58 -9.88
N ARG A 485 18.62 5.22 -10.31
CA ARG A 485 19.79 4.50 -10.82
C ARG A 485 20.41 3.59 -9.75
N CYS A 486 20.61 4.11 -8.53
CA CYS A 486 21.15 3.31 -7.43
C CYS A 486 20.27 2.09 -7.12
N LEU A 487 18.95 2.26 -7.09
CA LEU A 487 18.01 1.16 -6.87
C LEU A 487 17.97 0.18 -8.04
N TYR A 488 18.01 0.68 -9.29
CA TYR A 488 18.05 -0.16 -10.50
C TYR A 488 19.31 -1.02 -10.56
N GLU A 489 20.47 -0.48 -10.17
CA GLU A 489 21.72 -1.24 -10.10
C GLU A 489 21.69 -2.30 -8.97
N ASN A 490 20.89 -2.06 -7.93
CA ASN A 490 20.85 -2.84 -6.68
C ASN A 490 19.48 -3.47 -6.37
N GLU A 491 18.70 -3.86 -7.39
CA GLU A 491 17.34 -4.40 -7.23
C GLU A 491 17.26 -5.60 -6.26
N THR A 492 18.24 -6.50 -6.32
CA THR A 492 18.32 -7.68 -5.44
C THR A 492 18.49 -7.26 -3.98
N LEU A 493 19.36 -6.29 -3.70
CA LEU A 493 19.59 -5.79 -2.33
C LEU A 493 18.33 -5.10 -1.79
N TYR A 494 17.65 -4.30 -2.62
CA TYR A 494 16.38 -3.69 -2.20
C TYR A 494 15.32 -4.75 -1.88
N SER A 495 15.19 -5.76 -2.73
CA SER A 495 14.27 -6.88 -2.51
C SER A 495 14.60 -7.65 -1.23
N GLU A 496 15.88 -7.88 -0.92
CA GLU A 496 16.31 -8.48 0.34
C GLU A 496 15.91 -7.66 1.57
N PHE A 497 16.12 -6.35 1.55
CA PHE A 497 15.71 -5.46 2.64
C PHE A 497 14.19 -5.44 2.83
N LEU A 498 13.42 -5.35 1.74
CA LEU A 498 11.96 -5.44 1.80
C LEU A 498 11.48 -6.78 2.38
N ARG A 499 12.02 -7.91 1.90
CA ARG A 499 11.66 -9.25 2.41
C ARG A 499 11.96 -9.39 3.89
N LYS A 500 13.11 -8.90 4.34
CA LYS A 500 13.50 -8.93 5.76
C LYS A 500 12.59 -8.02 6.59
N HIS A 501 12.43 -6.77 6.18
CA HIS A 501 11.74 -5.76 6.96
C HIS A 501 10.23 -6.03 7.03
N ILE A 502 9.55 -6.24 5.89
CA ILE A 502 8.13 -6.58 5.86
C ILE A 502 7.89 -7.99 6.40
N GLY A 503 8.82 -8.93 6.19
CA GLY A 503 8.74 -10.25 6.81
C GLY A 503 8.73 -10.19 8.34
N ASN A 504 9.48 -9.26 8.94
CA ASN A 504 9.42 -9.03 10.39
C ASN A 504 8.05 -8.50 10.85
N HIS A 505 7.36 -7.71 10.03
CA HIS A 505 6.00 -7.25 10.34
C HIS A 505 5.02 -8.42 10.36
N LEU A 506 5.06 -9.27 9.33
CA LEU A 506 4.20 -10.46 9.25
C LEU A 506 4.45 -11.40 10.44
N LYS A 507 5.72 -11.64 10.79
CA LYS A 507 6.08 -12.46 11.96
C LYS A 507 5.61 -11.84 13.27
N ALA A 508 5.75 -10.53 13.44
CA ALA A 508 5.31 -9.82 14.65
C ALA A 508 3.79 -9.84 14.81
N LEU A 509 3.04 -9.92 13.70
CA LEU A 509 1.58 -10.16 13.68
C LEU A 509 1.20 -11.62 13.97
N GLY A 510 2.18 -12.51 14.20
CA GLY A 510 1.93 -13.94 14.43
C GLY A 510 1.58 -14.72 13.16
N LEU A 511 1.92 -14.20 11.97
CA LEU A 511 1.69 -14.89 10.71
C LEU A 511 2.88 -15.79 10.38
N GLU A 512 2.58 -17.07 10.15
CA GLU A 512 3.58 -18.07 9.75
C GLU A 512 3.68 -18.15 8.22
N GLY A 513 4.90 -18.39 7.73
CA GLY A 513 5.13 -18.67 6.32
C GLY A 513 4.60 -20.05 5.93
N ARG A 514 4.33 -20.25 4.64
CA ARG A 514 3.90 -21.52 4.05
C ARG A 514 5.03 -22.54 3.94
#